data_AF-A0A143ZX76-F1
#
_entry.id   AF-A0A143ZX76-F1
#
_cell.length_a   1.000
_cell.length_b   1.000
_cell.length_c   1.000
_cell.angle_alpha   90.00
_cell.angle_beta   90.00
_cell.angle_gamma   90.00
#
_symmetry.space_group_name_H-M   'P 1'
#
loop_
_entity.id
_entity.type
_entity.pdbx_description
1 polymer ?
#
loop_
_entity_poly.entity_id
_entity_poly.type
_entity_poly.pdbx_seq_one_letter_code
_entity_poly.pdbx_strand_id
1 'polypeptide(L)' 'MEIRVLRYFLTVVREESITKAADVLHITQPTLSRQMA' A
#
# COMPACT_ATOMS: atom_id res chain seq x y z
N MET A 1 12.98 -9.10 1.23
CA MET A 1 11.74 -8.29 1.26
C MET A 1 11.41 -7.96 2.71
N GLU A 2 11.22 -6.69 3.04
CA GLU A 2 10.77 -6.30 4.38
C GLU A 2 9.30 -6.68 4.59
N ILE A 3 8.94 -7.13 5.81
CA ILE A 3 7.55 -7.48 6.18
C ILE A 3 6.57 -6.34 5.87
N ARG A 4 7.02 -5.09 5.97
CA ARG A 4 6.20 -3.90 5.68
C ARG A 4 5.74 -3.86 4.22
N VAL A 5 6.62 -4.20 3.28
CA VAL A 5 6.31 -4.24 1.84
C VAL A 5 5.26 -5.32 1.56
N LEU A 6 5.36 -6.48 2.22
CA LEU A 6 4.36 -7.55 2.09
C LEU A 6 2.98 -7.14 2.63
N ARG A 7 2.92 -6.38 3.73
CA ARG A 7 1.65 -5.84 4.25
C ARG A 7 1.04 -4.84 3.27
N TYR A 8 1.84 -3.95 2.71
CA TYR A 8 1.38 -2.97 1.72
C TYR A 8 0.83 -3.65 0.47
N PHE A 9 1.56 -4.64 -0.05
CA PHE A 9 1.10 -5.46 -1.17
C PHE A 9 -0.25 -6.14 -0.87
N LEU A 10 -0.37 -6.79 0.29
CA LEU A 10 -1.61 -7.46 0.68
C LEU A 10 -2.79 -6.49 0.80
N THR A 11 -2.57 -5.29 1.35
CA THR A 11 -3.63 -4.26 1.43
C THR A 11 -4.02 -3.77 0.04
N VAL A 12 -3.06 -3.51 -0.86
CA VAL A 12 -3.35 -3.07 -2.24
C VAL A 12 -4.18 -4.12 -3.00
N VAL A 13 -3.82 -5.40 -2.86
CA VAL A 13 -4.58 -6.50 -3.49
C VAL A 13 -5.99 -6.60 -2.93
N ARG A 14 -6.19 -6.42 -1.62
CA ARG A 14 -7.52 -6.46 -0.98
C ARG A 14 -8.43 -5.31 -1.38
N GLU A 15 -7.86 -4.10 -1.50
CA GLU A 15 -8.63 -2.89 -1.82
C GLU A 15 -8.85 -2.69 -3.32
N GLU A 16 -8.13 -3.45 -4.15
CA GLU A 16 -8.13 -3.34 -5.62
C GLU A 16 -7.85 -1.90 -6.11
N SER A 17 -7.22 -1.08 -5.27
CA SER A 17 -6.98 0.34 -5.49
C SER A 17 -5.86 0.83 -4.58
N ILE A 18 -4.81 1.41 -5.17
CA ILE A 18 -3.70 1.99 -4.41
C ILE A 18 -4.18 3.19 -3.58
N THR A 19 -5.13 3.97 -4.08
CA THR A 19 -5.69 5.13 -3.34
C THR A 19 -6.42 4.67 -2.08
N LYS A 20 -7.35 3.71 -2.20
CA LYS A 20 -8.06 3.16 -1.04
C LYS A 20 -7.14 2.48 -0.04
N ALA A 21 -6.14 1.75 -0.53
CA ALA A 21 -5.13 1.13 0.33
C ALA A 21 -4.31 2.15 1.13
N ALA A 22 -4.00 3.31 0.54
CA ALA A 22 -3.30 4.38 1.23
C ALA A 22 -4.17 4.98 2.35
N ASP A 23 -5.47 5.16 2.11
CA ASP A 23 -6.43 5.62 3.12
C ASP A 23 -6.53 4.64 4.30
N VAL A 24 -6.63 3.32 4.01
CA VAL A 24 -6.65 2.23 5.01
C VAL A 24 -5.36 2.18 5.83
N LEU A 25 -4.22 2.42 5.20
CA LEU A 25 -2.90 2.41 5.86
C LEU A 25 -2.58 3.74 6.55
N HIS A 26 -3.45 4.75 6.44
CA HIS A 26 -3.26 6.11 6.96
C HIS A 26 -1.93 6.75 6.50
N ILE A 27 -1.59 6.56 5.22
CA ILE A 27 -0.44 7.18 4.57
C ILE A 27 -0.88 7.86 3.27
N THR A 28 -0.04 8.72 2.71
CA THR A 28 -0.34 9.32 1.42
C THR A 28 -0.16 8.31 0.28
N GLN A 29 -1.02 8.39 -0.74
CA GLN A 29 -0.96 7.54 -1.93
C GLN A 29 0.41 7.58 -2.65
N PRO A 30 1.11 8.73 -2.79
CA PRO A 30 2.46 8.76 -3.37
C PRO A 30 3.50 7.98 -2.54
N THR A 31 3.35 7.97 -1.21
CA THR A 31 4.22 7.20 -0.32
C THR A 31 4.05 5.71 -0.56
N LEU A 32 2.80 5.24 -0.62
CA LEU A 32 2.49 3.83 -0.89
C LEU A 32 3.01 3.39 -2.27
N SER A 33 2.80 4.20 -3.30
CA SER A 33 3.28 3.91 -4.67
C SER A 33 4.80 3.74 -4.71
N ARG A 34 5.55 4.61 -4.01
CA ARG A 34 7.01 4.52 -3.95
C ARG A 34 7.51 3.27 -3.23
N GLN A 35 6.73 2.70 -2.31
CA GLN A 35 7.08 1.46 -1.61
C GLN A 35 6.77 0.20 -2.45
N MET A 36 6.02 0.35 -3.54
CA MET A 36 5.64 -0.73 -4.47
C MET A 36 6.44 -0.71 -5.79
N ALA A 37 7.10 0.41 -6.10
CA ALA A 37 8.05 0.53 -7.20
C ALA A 37 9.35 -0.22 -6.88
#